data_AF-A0A803MDT8-F1
#
_entry.id   AF-A0A803MDT8-F1
#
_cell.length_a   1.000
_cell.length_b   1.000
_cell.length_c   1.000
_cell.angle_alpha   90.00
_cell.angle_beta   90.00
_cell.angle_gamma   90.00
#
_symmetry.space_group_name_H-M   'P 1'
#
loop_
_entity.id
_entity.type
_entity.pdbx_description
1 polymer ?
#
loop_
_entity_poly.entity_id
_entity_poly.type
_entity_poly.pdbx_seq_one_letter_code
_entity_poly.pdbx_strand_id
1 'polypeptide(L)'
;MWRFSSFIVLILISITKLGAHAHPLVPCFFIFGDSLSDPGNNNRLKTKAKANYRPYGIDIPGRKPTGRFSNGLTAVDVIAEQLGFHRRIPPFSSTKGHDILKGVNYASGAAGIRPETSQHLGDIVSFDKQLRNHQKLISRLNTKLNGSTQAQAHLKKCLYTTIIGSNDYINNYFMPEHYSTGRNYTYDSYANSLISLYRRNLQILYKNGARKVVVFGLGLVGCTLGQVIKNRPHSLCVDDVNIAVLLMNDKLKALVAELNRKNRDAKFTYINLQGMVIGPHNGLFLTKLNCSKIFYWPGHA
;
A
#
# COMPACT_ATOMS: atom_id res chain seq x y z
N MET A 1 -42.67 33.47 -28.28
CA MET A 1 -42.77 32.26 -27.44
C MET A 1 -41.58 31.30 -27.50
N TRP A 2 -40.54 31.52 -28.32
CA TRP A 2 -39.41 30.57 -28.44
C TRP A 2 -38.20 30.82 -27.51
N ARG A 3 -38.16 31.96 -26.79
CA ARG A 3 -37.03 32.31 -25.91
C ARG A 3 -37.13 31.74 -24.49
N PHE A 4 -38.32 31.33 -24.05
CA PHE A 4 -38.51 30.72 -22.72
C PHE A 4 -38.13 29.23 -22.68
N SER A 5 -38.29 28.49 -23.79
CA SER A 5 -37.91 27.07 -23.87
C SER A 5 -36.40 26.83 -23.77
N SER A 6 -35.56 27.68 -24.37
CA SER A 6 -34.09 27.51 -24.29
C SER A 6 -33.52 27.75 -22.89
N PHE A 7 -34.16 28.61 -22.10
CA PHE A 7 -33.75 28.87 -20.71
C PHE A 7 -34.07 27.69 -19.79
N ILE A 8 -35.22 27.02 -20.00
CA ILE A 8 -35.62 25.82 -19.25
C ILE A 8 -34.69 24.63 -19.55
N VAL A 9 -34.26 24.46 -20.81
CA VAL A 9 -33.31 23.41 -21.20
C VAL A 9 -31.93 23.65 -20.58
N LEU A 10 -31.44 24.90 -20.52
CA LEU A 10 -30.16 25.23 -19.87
C LEU A 10 -30.21 25.04 -18.34
N ILE A 11 -31.34 25.33 -17.70
CA ILE A 11 -31.55 25.05 -16.27
C ILE A 11 -31.60 23.54 -16.00
N LEU A 12 -32.29 22.76 -16.83
CA LEU A 12 -32.32 21.30 -16.74
C LEU A 12 -30.93 20.66 -16.93
N ILE A 13 -30.11 21.17 -17.86
CA ILE A 13 -28.73 20.70 -18.06
C ILE A 13 -27.84 21.08 -16.86
N SER A 14 -28.03 22.26 -16.26
CA SER A 14 -27.34 22.64 -15.01
C SER A 14 -27.78 21.81 -13.80
N ILE A 15 -29.04 21.37 -13.73
CA ILE A 15 -29.54 20.47 -12.67
C ILE A 15 -28.99 19.04 -12.85
N THR A 16 -28.78 18.56 -14.09
CA THR A 16 -28.12 17.26 -14.30
C THR A 16 -26.62 17.25 -13.97
N LYS A 17 -25.99 18.42 -13.83
CA LYS A 17 -24.61 18.57 -13.31
C LYS A 17 -24.55 18.74 -11.80
N LEU A 18 -25.67 18.77 -11.07
CA LEU A 18 -25.67 18.49 -9.64
C LEU A 18 -25.46 16.98 -9.43
N GLY A 19 -24.19 16.57 -9.50
CA GLY A 19 -23.65 15.37 -8.87
C GLY A 19 -24.51 14.12 -8.95
N ALA A 20 -24.58 13.48 -10.12
CA ALA A 20 -24.74 12.03 -10.17
C ALA A 20 -23.48 11.41 -9.51
N HIS A 21 -23.45 11.39 -8.18
CA HIS A 21 -22.38 10.79 -7.41
C HIS A 21 -22.43 9.28 -7.64
N ALA A 22 -21.62 8.79 -8.57
CA ALA A 22 -21.45 7.37 -8.76
C ALA A 22 -21.00 6.75 -7.42
N HIS A 23 -21.80 5.83 -6.89
CA HIS A 23 -21.43 5.08 -5.70
C HIS A 23 -20.11 4.32 -5.96
N PRO A 24 -19.22 4.21 -4.95
CA PRO A 24 -18.01 3.45 -5.11
C PRO A 24 -18.28 2.01 -5.60
N LEU A 25 -17.42 1.49 -6.48
CA LEU A 25 -17.54 0.13 -7.05
C LEU A 25 -17.49 -0.97 -5.98
N VAL A 26 -16.96 -0.65 -4.80
CA VAL A 26 -16.99 -1.48 -3.59
C VAL A 26 -17.39 -0.63 -2.39
N PRO A 27 -18.17 -1.16 -1.43
CA PRO A 27 -18.63 -0.37 -0.27
C PRO A 27 -17.49 0.05 0.67
N CYS A 28 -16.33 -0.60 0.58
CA CYS A 28 -15.22 -0.42 1.51
C CYS A 28 -13.90 -0.85 0.89
N PHE A 29 -12.83 -0.18 1.30
CA PHE A 29 -11.47 -0.48 0.86
C PHE A 29 -10.49 -0.50 2.04
N PHE A 30 -9.92 -1.68 2.32
CA PHE A 30 -8.90 -1.86 3.34
C PHE A 30 -7.52 -2.04 2.72
N ILE A 31 -6.55 -1.27 3.20
CA ILE A 31 -5.21 -1.22 2.63
C ILE A 31 -4.21 -1.65 3.69
N PHE A 32 -3.34 -2.59 3.35
CA PHE A 32 -2.23 -3.05 4.18
C PHE A 32 -0.94 -2.90 3.39
N GLY A 33 0.16 -2.62 4.08
CA GLY A 33 1.43 -2.49 3.40
C GLY A 33 2.48 -1.68 4.13
N ASP A 34 3.44 -1.20 3.35
CA ASP A 34 4.53 -0.36 3.83
C ASP A 34 4.42 1.10 3.35
N SER A 35 5.55 1.79 3.20
CA SER A 35 5.64 3.17 2.74
C SER A 35 4.99 3.41 1.38
N LEU A 36 4.90 2.39 0.51
CA LEU A 36 4.26 2.51 -0.80
C LEU A 36 2.74 2.78 -0.71
N SER A 37 2.16 2.60 0.48
CA SER A 37 0.73 2.77 0.74
C SER A 37 0.43 3.60 1.98
N ASP A 38 1.43 4.06 2.73
CA ASP A 38 1.24 4.73 4.02
C ASP A 38 0.60 6.14 3.84
N PRO A 39 -0.58 6.40 4.43
CA PRO A 39 -1.23 7.71 4.35
C PRO A 39 -0.75 8.68 5.46
N GLY A 40 0.19 8.26 6.32
CA GLY A 40 0.70 9.00 7.47
C GLY A 40 0.51 8.30 8.82
N ASN A 41 0.29 6.98 8.87
CA ASN A 41 0.23 6.21 10.12
C ASN A 41 1.53 6.33 10.93
N ASN A 42 2.68 6.47 10.26
CA ASN A 42 3.98 6.63 10.93
C ASN A 42 4.15 7.94 11.70
N ASN A 43 3.31 8.95 11.44
CA ASN A 43 3.46 10.26 12.06
C ASN A 43 3.31 10.19 13.60
N ARG A 44 2.52 9.24 14.10
CA ARG A 44 2.27 9.03 15.54
C ARG A 44 3.23 8.04 16.22
N LEU A 45 4.18 7.46 15.47
CA LEU A 45 5.13 6.48 15.99
C LEU A 45 6.44 7.16 16.42
N LYS A 46 7.17 6.58 17.38
CA LYS A 46 8.55 6.99 17.68
C LYS A 46 9.50 6.24 16.75
N THR A 47 9.62 6.73 15.52
CA THR A 47 10.38 6.08 14.44
C THR A 47 11.07 7.10 13.54
N LYS A 48 12.20 6.70 12.95
CA LYS A 48 12.90 7.44 11.88
C LYS A 48 12.18 7.34 10.54
N ALA A 49 11.32 6.34 10.34
CA ALA A 49 10.59 6.13 9.09
C ALA A 49 9.39 7.08 8.99
N LYS A 50 9.61 8.38 8.74
CA LYS A 50 8.55 9.37 8.55
C LYS A 50 8.70 10.12 7.23
N ALA A 51 7.56 10.56 6.69
CA ALA A 51 7.47 11.39 5.48
C ALA A 51 6.57 12.62 5.74
N ASN A 52 6.64 13.17 6.95
CA ASN A 52 5.86 14.33 7.40
C ASN A 52 6.64 15.66 7.32
N TYR A 53 7.60 15.74 6.41
CA TYR A 53 8.44 16.92 6.16
C TYR A 53 8.59 17.14 4.64
N ARG A 54 9.02 18.33 4.23
CA ARG A 54 9.26 18.61 2.80
C ARG A 54 10.43 17.78 2.26
N PRO A 55 10.39 17.33 0.98
CA PRO A 55 9.45 17.71 -0.07
C PRO A 55 8.23 16.78 -0.21
N TYR A 56 7.99 15.88 0.75
CA TYR A 56 6.82 15.00 0.68
C TYR A 56 5.52 15.81 0.65
N GLY A 57 4.57 15.37 -0.17
CA GLY A 57 3.26 16.02 -0.31
C GLY A 57 3.25 17.38 -1.04
N ILE A 58 4.33 17.77 -1.74
CA ILE A 58 4.38 19.02 -2.51
C ILE A 58 3.31 19.11 -3.62
N ASP A 59 2.87 17.99 -4.17
CA ASP A 59 1.84 17.90 -5.22
C ASP A 59 0.44 17.57 -4.66
N ILE A 60 0.32 17.39 -3.34
CA ILE A 60 -0.98 17.23 -2.70
C ILE A 60 -1.65 18.61 -2.60
N PRO A 61 -2.98 18.75 -2.80
CA PRO A 61 -3.67 20.01 -2.57
C PRO A 61 -3.33 20.61 -1.20
N GLY A 62 -2.90 21.87 -1.20
CA GLY A 62 -2.40 22.58 -0.01
C GLY A 62 -0.90 22.38 0.28
N ARG A 63 -0.18 21.57 -0.50
CA ARG A 63 1.28 21.36 -0.45
C ARG A 63 1.80 20.97 0.94
N LYS A 64 1.03 20.15 1.66
CA LYS A 64 1.34 19.73 3.04
C LYS A 64 1.83 18.28 3.07
N PRO A 65 2.92 17.99 3.82
CA PRO A 65 3.39 16.62 3.99
C PRO A 65 2.41 15.83 4.85
N THR A 66 1.65 14.92 4.23
CA THR A 66 0.66 14.11 4.97
C THR A 66 1.28 12.92 5.68
N GLY A 67 2.54 12.58 5.40
CA GLY A 67 3.16 11.30 5.79
C GLY A 67 3.14 10.25 4.68
N ARG A 68 2.72 10.60 3.46
CA ARG A 68 2.89 9.76 2.27
C ARG A 68 4.35 9.84 1.81
N PHE A 69 4.95 8.70 1.51
CA PHE A 69 6.34 8.61 1.02
C PHE A 69 6.43 8.94 -0.48
N SER A 70 5.80 10.05 -0.87
CA SER A 70 5.72 10.55 -2.24
C SER A 70 5.59 12.08 -2.23
N ASN A 71 5.94 12.73 -3.33
CA ASN A 71 5.57 14.11 -3.60
C ASN A 71 4.05 14.30 -3.67
N GLY A 72 3.31 13.26 -4.06
CA GLY A 72 1.86 13.32 -4.25
C GLY A 72 1.12 12.12 -3.66
N LEU A 73 0.16 11.64 -4.44
CA LEU A 73 -0.65 10.46 -4.12
C LEU A 73 0.16 9.18 -4.24
N THR A 74 -0.20 8.19 -3.42
CA THR A 74 0.29 6.81 -3.56
C THR A 74 -0.59 6.04 -4.56
N ALA A 75 -0.11 4.89 -5.06
CA ALA A 75 -0.89 4.07 -5.97
C ALA A 75 -2.26 3.67 -5.40
N VAL A 76 -2.35 3.39 -4.09
CA VAL A 76 -3.61 3.03 -3.44
C VAL A 76 -4.57 4.21 -3.30
N ASP A 77 -4.09 5.45 -3.27
CA ASP A 77 -4.94 6.63 -3.33
C ASP A 77 -5.58 6.76 -4.71
N VAL A 78 -4.77 6.57 -5.77
CA VAL A 78 -5.28 6.58 -7.15
C VAL A 78 -6.28 5.45 -7.36
N ILE A 79 -6.00 4.24 -6.86
CA ILE A 79 -6.96 3.14 -6.89
C ILE A 79 -8.27 3.52 -6.18
N ALA A 80 -8.22 4.18 -5.02
CA ALA A 80 -9.42 4.62 -4.32
C ALA A 80 -10.24 5.63 -5.15
N GLU A 81 -9.58 6.56 -5.84
CA GLU A 81 -10.24 7.51 -6.75
C GLU A 81 -10.90 6.77 -7.94
N GLN A 82 -10.19 5.82 -8.56
CA GLN A 82 -10.72 5.00 -9.66
C GLN A 82 -11.88 4.08 -9.22
N LEU A 83 -11.92 3.68 -7.94
CA LEU A 83 -13.03 2.94 -7.36
C LEU A 83 -14.23 3.83 -7.02
N GLY A 84 -14.15 5.15 -7.20
CA GLY A 84 -15.23 6.11 -6.94
C GLY A 84 -15.32 6.63 -5.51
N PHE A 85 -14.28 6.43 -4.67
CA PHE A 85 -14.29 7.00 -3.32
C PHE A 85 -14.08 8.52 -3.35
N HIS A 86 -15.06 9.29 -2.86
CA HIS A 86 -14.97 10.76 -2.81
C HIS A 86 -13.89 11.30 -1.86
N ARG A 87 -13.46 10.48 -0.90
CA ARG A 87 -12.39 10.83 0.04
C ARG A 87 -11.37 9.70 0.03
N ARG A 88 -10.10 10.08 0.12
CA ARG A 88 -8.98 9.14 0.31
C ARG A 88 -9.24 8.26 1.53
N ILE A 89 -8.81 7.01 1.44
CA ILE A 89 -8.97 6.07 2.55
C ILE A 89 -8.12 6.55 3.74
N PRO A 90 -8.74 6.78 4.91
CA PRO A 90 -8.06 7.42 6.03
C PRO A 90 -7.09 6.48 6.78
N PRO A 91 -6.06 7.02 7.47
CA PRO A 91 -5.18 6.24 8.32
C PRO A 91 -5.93 5.60 9.49
N PHE A 92 -5.63 4.34 9.81
CA PHE A 92 -6.19 3.66 11.00
C PHE A 92 -6.03 4.46 12.29
N SER A 93 -4.89 5.13 12.43
CA SER A 93 -4.55 5.93 13.61
C SER A 93 -5.51 7.11 13.88
N SER A 94 -6.27 7.55 12.88
CA SER A 94 -7.21 8.68 13.01
C SER A 94 -8.67 8.35 12.69
N THR A 95 -8.98 7.17 12.14
CA THR A 95 -10.36 6.83 11.73
C THR A 95 -11.24 6.46 12.92
N LYS A 96 -12.42 7.08 13.00
CA LYS A 96 -13.46 6.85 14.02
C LYS A 96 -14.85 6.91 13.40
N GLY A 97 -15.89 6.62 14.19
CA GLY A 97 -17.28 6.85 13.80
C GLY A 97 -17.74 6.01 12.60
N HIS A 98 -18.51 6.62 11.70
CA HIS A 98 -19.05 5.95 10.51
C HIS A 98 -18.01 5.71 9.41
N ASP A 99 -16.88 6.43 9.42
CA ASP A 99 -15.85 6.29 8.39
C ASP A 99 -15.19 4.91 8.38
N ILE A 100 -15.22 4.18 9.51
CA ILE A 100 -14.72 2.79 9.56
C ILE A 100 -15.47 1.85 8.60
N LEU A 101 -16.72 2.18 8.23
CA LEU A 101 -17.53 1.39 7.31
C LEU A 101 -17.03 1.49 5.87
N LYS A 102 -16.37 2.59 5.50
CA LYS A 102 -15.84 2.85 4.15
C LYS A 102 -14.44 2.27 3.95
N GLY A 103 -13.83 1.74 5.00
CA GLY A 103 -12.50 1.17 4.95
C GLY A 103 -11.42 2.06 5.57
N VAL A 104 -10.25 1.47 5.78
CA VAL A 104 -9.14 2.07 6.51
C VAL A 104 -7.82 1.60 5.91
N ASN A 105 -6.84 2.50 5.93
CA ASN A 105 -5.48 2.20 5.52
C ASN A 105 -4.59 1.96 6.76
N TYR A 106 -4.11 0.72 6.87
CA TYR A 106 -3.23 0.22 7.93
C TYR A 106 -1.75 0.28 7.56
N ALA A 107 -1.41 0.60 6.30
CA ALA A 107 -0.04 0.61 5.83
C ALA A 107 0.83 1.57 6.64
N SER A 108 2.09 1.18 6.83
CA SER A 108 3.03 1.87 7.72
C SER A 108 4.44 1.81 7.14
N GLY A 109 5.08 2.96 6.95
CA GLY A 109 6.43 3.06 6.45
C GLY A 109 7.41 2.11 7.13
N ALA A 110 8.29 1.51 6.34
CA ALA A 110 9.28 0.51 6.74
C ALA A 110 8.72 -0.84 7.26
N ALA A 111 7.41 -1.07 7.23
CA ALA A 111 6.84 -2.35 7.64
C ALA A 111 7.32 -3.52 6.76
N GLY A 112 7.60 -4.65 7.41
CA GLY A 112 7.84 -5.94 6.76
C GLY A 112 6.79 -6.99 7.11
N ILE A 113 6.86 -8.11 6.40
CA ILE A 113 6.15 -9.35 6.71
C ILE A 113 6.68 -9.89 8.05
N ARG A 114 8.00 -9.88 8.25
CA ARG A 114 8.61 -10.30 9.52
C ARG A 114 8.43 -9.23 10.59
N PRO A 115 8.11 -9.60 11.85
CA PRO A 115 7.92 -8.63 12.94
C PRO A 115 9.17 -7.80 13.29
N GLU A 116 10.36 -8.33 13.05
CA GLU A 116 11.65 -7.70 13.36
C GLU A 116 12.18 -6.76 12.28
N THR A 117 11.64 -6.85 11.07
CA THR A 117 12.04 -6.01 9.94
C THR A 117 11.93 -4.52 10.32
N SER A 118 13.01 -3.78 10.06
CA SER A 118 13.13 -2.33 10.32
C SER A 118 13.10 -1.86 11.78
N GLN A 119 13.12 -2.75 12.79
CA GLN A 119 13.13 -2.35 14.20
C GLN A 119 14.28 -1.40 14.61
N HIS A 120 15.43 -1.44 13.91
CA HIS A 120 16.53 -0.48 14.13
C HIS A 120 16.13 0.99 13.84
N LEU A 121 15.01 1.23 13.17
CA LEU A 121 14.45 2.57 12.93
C LEU A 121 13.56 3.08 14.07
N GLY A 122 13.23 2.25 15.06
CA GLY A 122 12.31 2.56 16.16
C GLY A 122 11.00 1.77 16.08
N ASP A 123 9.89 2.40 16.46
CA ASP A 123 8.56 1.77 16.43
C ASP A 123 8.14 1.36 15.00
N ILE A 124 7.76 0.09 14.82
CA ILE A 124 7.27 -0.46 13.55
C ILE A 124 5.88 -1.07 13.70
N VAL A 125 4.98 -0.81 12.74
CA VAL A 125 3.69 -1.49 12.58
C VAL A 125 3.82 -2.55 11.49
N SER A 126 4.42 -3.69 11.84
CA SER A 126 4.58 -4.86 10.96
C SER A 126 3.25 -5.37 10.42
N PHE A 127 3.27 -6.21 9.38
CA PHE A 127 2.05 -6.75 8.79
C PHE A 127 1.12 -7.43 9.82
N ASP A 128 1.71 -8.19 10.75
CA ASP A 128 1.01 -8.79 11.88
C ASP A 128 0.30 -7.75 12.78
N LYS A 129 0.94 -6.61 13.06
CA LYS A 129 0.32 -5.51 13.82
C LYS A 129 -0.82 -4.87 13.02
N GLN A 130 -0.68 -4.74 11.70
CA GLN A 130 -1.74 -4.24 10.83
C GLN A 130 -2.96 -5.17 10.83
N LEU A 131 -2.76 -6.49 10.80
CA LEU A 131 -3.84 -7.47 10.95
C LEU A 131 -4.54 -7.38 12.31
N ARG A 132 -3.79 -7.22 13.40
CA ARG A 132 -4.39 -6.99 14.74
C ARG A 132 -5.19 -5.69 14.79
N ASN A 133 -4.73 -4.64 14.13
CA ASN A 133 -5.49 -3.39 14.00
C ASN A 133 -6.78 -3.60 13.19
N HIS A 134 -6.75 -4.44 12.17
CA HIS A 134 -7.96 -4.82 11.42
C HIS A 134 -8.94 -5.61 12.30
N GLN A 135 -8.47 -6.57 13.09
CA GLN A 135 -9.32 -7.31 14.04
C GLN A 135 -9.98 -6.37 15.06
N LYS A 136 -9.25 -5.38 15.59
CA LYS A 136 -9.83 -4.34 16.45
C LYS A 136 -10.91 -3.53 15.74
N LEU A 137 -10.72 -3.22 14.45
CA LEU A 137 -11.74 -2.54 13.65
C LEU A 137 -12.97 -3.42 13.41
N ILE A 138 -12.78 -4.73 13.19
CA ILE A 138 -13.90 -5.69 13.04
C ILE A 138 -14.73 -5.74 14.32
N SER A 139 -14.12 -5.75 15.51
CA SER A 139 -14.88 -5.66 16.77
C SER A 139 -15.76 -4.41 16.82
N ARG A 140 -15.26 -3.26 16.35
CA ARG A 140 -16.05 -2.02 16.26
C ARG A 140 -17.17 -2.12 15.22
N LEU A 141 -16.92 -2.80 14.09
CA LEU A 141 -17.94 -3.05 13.08
C LEU A 141 -19.07 -3.95 13.60
N ASN A 142 -18.75 -4.97 14.40
CA ASN A 142 -19.76 -5.84 15.01
C ASN A 142 -20.73 -5.04 15.87
N THR A 143 -20.23 -4.13 16.72
CA THR A 143 -21.07 -3.23 17.51
C THR A 143 -21.91 -2.31 16.62
N LYS A 144 -21.32 -1.83 15.52
CA LYS A 144 -21.93 -0.80 14.67
C LYS A 144 -22.96 -1.34 13.68
N LEU A 145 -22.87 -2.61 13.31
CA LEU A 145 -23.73 -3.27 12.34
C LEU A 145 -24.70 -4.27 13.00
N ASN A 146 -24.91 -4.17 14.32
CA ASN A 146 -25.82 -5.02 15.09
C ASN A 146 -25.47 -6.52 15.06
N GLY A 147 -24.18 -6.86 15.03
CA GLY A 147 -23.71 -8.24 15.15
C GLY A 147 -22.59 -8.63 14.18
N SER A 148 -22.00 -9.80 14.46
CA SER A 148 -20.93 -10.38 13.64
C SER A 148 -21.42 -10.79 12.26
N THR A 149 -22.67 -11.25 12.13
CA THR A 149 -23.24 -11.69 10.85
C THR A 149 -23.29 -10.55 9.83
N GLN A 150 -23.80 -9.38 10.24
CA GLN A 150 -23.92 -8.21 9.39
C GLN A 150 -22.54 -7.61 9.08
N ALA A 151 -21.64 -7.58 10.06
CA ALA A 151 -20.27 -7.15 9.85
C ALA A 151 -19.54 -8.06 8.86
N GLN A 152 -19.68 -9.38 8.96
CA GLN A 152 -19.11 -10.32 8.00
C GLN A 152 -19.72 -10.16 6.61
N ALA A 153 -21.04 -9.97 6.49
CA ALA A 153 -21.69 -9.70 5.21
C ALA A 153 -21.18 -8.41 4.56
N HIS A 154 -20.87 -7.38 5.35
CA HIS A 154 -20.23 -6.15 4.88
C HIS A 154 -18.79 -6.37 4.42
N LEU A 155 -17.96 -7.01 5.26
CA LEU A 155 -16.54 -7.27 4.99
C LEU A 155 -16.31 -8.10 3.72
N LYS A 156 -17.16 -9.10 3.46
CA LYS A 156 -17.11 -9.92 2.24
C LYS A 156 -17.28 -9.10 0.95
N LYS A 157 -17.90 -7.92 1.02
CA LYS A 157 -18.08 -7.01 -0.11
C LYS A 157 -16.94 -6.02 -0.27
N CYS A 158 -16.03 -5.89 0.70
CA CYS A 158 -14.92 -4.94 0.62
C CYS A 158 -13.79 -5.40 -0.30
N LEU A 159 -12.99 -4.45 -0.78
CA LEU A 159 -11.69 -4.71 -1.40
C LEU A 159 -10.57 -4.65 -0.36
N TYR A 160 -9.58 -5.52 -0.52
CA TYR A 160 -8.38 -5.57 0.30
C TYR A 160 -7.16 -5.47 -0.60
N THR A 161 -6.17 -4.65 -0.25
CA THR A 161 -4.87 -4.61 -0.93
C THR A 161 -3.73 -4.87 0.04
N THR A 162 -2.68 -5.52 -0.44
CA THR A 162 -1.46 -5.77 0.32
C THR A 162 -0.24 -5.41 -0.55
N ILE A 163 0.58 -4.46 -0.09
CA ILE A 163 1.84 -4.04 -0.72
C ILE A 163 2.93 -4.08 0.36
N ILE A 164 3.60 -5.22 0.51
CA ILE A 164 4.58 -5.44 1.59
C ILE A 164 5.61 -6.50 1.20
N GLY A 165 6.80 -6.43 1.80
CA GLY A 165 7.86 -7.42 1.62
C GLY A 165 9.19 -6.82 1.17
N SER A 166 9.19 -5.63 0.57
CA SER A 166 10.44 -5.00 0.11
C SER A 166 11.38 -4.73 1.28
N ASN A 167 10.85 -4.27 2.41
CA ASN A 167 11.65 -4.00 3.62
C ASN A 167 12.28 -5.26 4.23
N ASP A 168 11.68 -6.43 4.06
CA ASP A 168 12.28 -7.69 4.53
C ASP A 168 13.61 -7.98 3.81
N TYR A 169 13.77 -7.48 2.59
CA TYR A 169 15.07 -7.53 1.90
C TYR A 169 15.98 -6.37 2.31
N ILE A 170 15.54 -5.12 2.15
CA ILE A 170 16.45 -3.95 2.25
C ILE A 170 16.68 -3.43 3.67
N ASN A 171 15.75 -3.70 4.59
CA ASN A 171 15.79 -3.27 5.99
C ASN A 171 15.81 -4.49 6.94
N ASN A 172 16.22 -5.65 6.43
CA ASN A 172 16.46 -6.86 7.21
C ASN A 172 17.53 -7.77 6.57
N TYR A 173 17.22 -8.53 5.51
CA TYR A 173 18.15 -9.53 4.94
C TYR A 173 19.51 -8.95 4.51
N PHE A 174 19.51 -7.85 3.75
CA PHE A 174 20.70 -7.17 3.25
C PHE A 174 21.20 -6.06 4.20
N MET A 175 21.01 -6.26 5.51
CA MET A 175 21.42 -5.32 6.56
C MET A 175 22.15 -6.04 7.71
N PRO A 176 23.34 -6.60 7.44
CA PRO A 176 24.07 -7.47 8.37
C PRO A 176 24.55 -6.78 9.66
N GLU A 177 24.65 -5.45 9.64
CA GLU A 177 24.92 -4.59 10.79
C GLU A 177 23.80 -4.62 11.86
N HIS A 178 22.57 -4.98 11.48
CA HIS A 178 21.42 -5.02 12.39
C HIS A 178 20.79 -6.42 12.51
N TYR A 179 20.97 -7.29 11.52
CA TYR A 179 20.27 -8.57 11.45
C TYR A 179 21.19 -9.72 11.02
N SER A 180 20.94 -10.91 11.56
CA SER A 180 21.63 -12.14 11.18
C SER A 180 20.95 -12.87 10.03
N THR A 181 19.82 -12.38 9.49
CA THR A 181 19.01 -13.10 8.50
C THR A 181 19.76 -13.41 7.22
N GLY A 182 20.59 -12.49 6.72
CA GLY A 182 21.46 -12.75 5.55
C GLY A 182 22.57 -13.79 5.80
N ARG A 183 22.91 -14.08 7.06
CA ARG A 183 23.84 -15.16 7.44
C ARG A 183 23.11 -16.49 7.69
N ASN A 184 21.88 -16.43 8.20
CA ASN A 184 21.11 -17.59 8.62
C ASN A 184 20.31 -18.24 7.49
N TYR A 185 20.08 -17.53 6.40
CA TYR A 185 19.26 -18.00 5.28
C TYR A 185 20.00 -17.81 3.95
N THR A 186 19.75 -18.70 3.01
CA THR A 186 20.00 -18.45 1.58
C THR A 186 18.84 -17.62 1.01
N TYR A 187 18.98 -17.09 -0.20
CA TYR A 187 17.88 -16.37 -0.85
C TYR A 187 16.59 -17.21 -0.94
N ASP A 188 16.72 -18.49 -1.32
CA ASP A 188 15.56 -19.39 -1.44
C ASP A 188 14.93 -19.70 -0.08
N SER A 189 15.73 -20.05 0.92
CA SER A 189 15.20 -20.39 2.25
C SER A 189 14.60 -19.18 2.97
N TYR A 190 15.13 -17.98 2.73
CA TYR A 190 14.54 -16.74 3.20
C TYR A 190 13.19 -16.46 2.53
N ALA A 191 13.12 -16.59 1.20
CA ALA A 191 11.88 -16.43 0.45
C ALA A 191 10.81 -17.45 0.91
N ASN A 192 11.18 -18.71 1.17
CA ASN A 192 10.28 -19.71 1.75
C ASN A 192 9.77 -19.28 3.13
N SER A 193 10.64 -18.73 3.98
CA SER A 193 10.28 -18.22 5.31
C SER A 193 9.26 -17.07 5.21
N LEU A 194 9.50 -16.09 4.34
CA LEU A 194 8.59 -14.97 4.09
C LEU A 194 7.23 -15.46 3.55
N ILE A 195 7.22 -16.37 2.59
CA ILE A 195 5.99 -16.94 2.02
C ILE A 195 5.19 -17.73 3.05
N SER A 196 5.86 -18.43 3.97
CA SER A 196 5.18 -19.13 5.07
C SER A 196 4.42 -18.15 5.98
N LEU A 197 5.08 -17.06 6.40
CA LEU A 197 4.45 -16.00 7.18
C LEU A 197 3.33 -15.33 6.40
N TYR A 198 3.59 -14.94 5.15
CA TYR A 198 2.60 -14.24 4.35
C TYR A 198 1.37 -15.10 4.03
N ARG A 199 1.55 -16.42 3.84
CA ARG A 199 0.45 -17.39 3.75
C ARG A 199 -0.44 -17.33 4.98
N ARG A 200 0.14 -17.40 6.17
CA ARG A 200 -0.61 -17.27 7.44
C ARG A 200 -1.36 -15.94 7.50
N ASN A 201 -0.70 -14.85 7.11
CA ASN A 201 -1.30 -13.53 7.15
C ASN A 201 -2.48 -13.36 6.18
N LEU A 202 -2.35 -13.82 4.94
CA LEU A 202 -3.45 -13.80 3.95
C LEU A 202 -4.60 -14.73 4.37
N GLN A 203 -4.30 -15.87 5.00
CA GLN A 203 -5.34 -16.73 5.60
C GLN A 203 -6.08 -16.04 6.75
N ILE A 204 -5.39 -15.23 7.57
CA ILE A 204 -6.04 -14.42 8.62
C ILE A 204 -7.00 -13.40 7.99
N LEU A 205 -6.60 -12.71 6.92
CA LEU A 205 -7.51 -11.79 6.20
C LEU A 205 -8.76 -12.51 5.69
N TYR A 206 -8.58 -13.67 5.05
CA TYR A 206 -9.69 -14.48 4.57
C TYR A 206 -10.64 -14.93 5.70
N LYS A 207 -10.09 -15.46 6.79
CA LYS A 207 -10.85 -15.86 7.98
C LYS A 207 -11.62 -14.70 8.61
N ASN A 208 -11.09 -13.48 8.48
CA ASN A 208 -11.71 -12.26 8.99
C ASN A 208 -12.73 -11.62 8.02
N GLY A 209 -13.03 -12.26 6.89
CA GLY A 209 -14.10 -11.85 5.99
C GLY A 209 -13.64 -11.33 4.62
N ALA A 210 -12.34 -11.22 4.38
CA ALA A 210 -11.84 -10.77 3.08
C ALA A 210 -12.19 -11.78 1.97
N ARG A 211 -12.77 -11.29 0.86
CA ARG A 211 -13.08 -12.09 -0.34
C ARG A 211 -12.51 -11.54 -1.64
N LYS A 212 -12.14 -10.26 -1.68
CA LYS A 212 -11.50 -9.62 -2.84
C LYS A 212 -10.16 -9.08 -2.37
N VAL A 213 -9.09 -9.83 -2.61
CA VAL A 213 -7.75 -9.52 -2.10
C VAL A 213 -6.78 -9.33 -3.25
N VAL A 214 -6.21 -8.14 -3.36
CA VAL A 214 -5.15 -7.82 -4.32
C VAL A 214 -3.81 -7.90 -3.60
N VAL A 215 -2.93 -8.75 -4.13
CA VAL A 215 -1.62 -9.08 -3.59
C VAL A 215 -0.58 -8.57 -4.56
N PHE A 216 0.07 -7.47 -4.22
CA PHE A 216 1.13 -6.92 -5.06
C PHE A 216 2.42 -7.69 -4.83
N GLY A 217 3.02 -8.17 -5.93
CA GLY A 217 4.39 -8.62 -5.93
C GLY A 217 5.35 -7.47 -5.66
N LEU A 218 6.58 -7.78 -5.34
CA LEU A 218 7.64 -6.80 -5.14
C LEU A 218 8.11 -6.24 -6.48
N GLY A 219 8.44 -4.94 -6.50
CA GLY A 219 9.09 -4.30 -7.64
C GLY A 219 10.58 -4.61 -7.73
N LEU A 220 11.31 -3.86 -8.56
CA LEU A 220 12.77 -3.94 -8.66
C LEU A 220 13.46 -3.26 -7.47
N VAL A 221 13.45 -3.93 -6.32
CA VAL A 221 13.95 -3.40 -5.05
C VAL A 221 15.44 -3.02 -5.11
N GLY A 222 16.25 -3.79 -5.84
CA GLY A 222 17.67 -3.50 -6.05
C GLY A 222 17.94 -2.23 -6.87
N CYS A 223 16.94 -1.72 -7.59
CA CYS A 223 17.02 -0.48 -8.36
C CYS A 223 16.52 0.74 -7.56
N THR A 224 16.15 0.56 -6.29
CA THR A 224 15.80 1.69 -5.44
C THR A 224 17.02 2.54 -5.13
N LEU A 225 16.83 3.85 -5.04
CA LEU A 225 17.93 4.80 -4.88
C LEU A 225 18.81 4.50 -3.65
N GLY A 226 18.19 4.06 -2.55
CA GLY A 226 18.91 3.66 -1.34
C GLY A 226 19.86 2.47 -1.56
N GLN A 227 19.48 1.51 -2.40
CA GLN A 227 20.32 0.36 -2.73
C GLN A 227 21.48 0.75 -3.66
N VAL A 228 21.21 1.58 -4.66
CA VAL A 228 22.23 2.07 -5.60
C VAL A 228 23.29 2.90 -4.87
N ILE A 229 22.87 3.86 -4.03
CA ILE A 229 23.79 4.70 -3.26
C ILE A 229 24.63 3.88 -2.27
N LYS A 230 24.03 2.89 -1.59
CA LYS A 230 24.73 2.08 -0.58
C LYS A 230 25.77 1.13 -1.20
N ASN A 231 25.45 0.50 -2.34
CA ASN A 231 26.23 -0.66 -2.80
C ASN A 231 27.04 -0.42 -4.08
N ARG A 232 26.58 0.41 -5.03
CA ARG A 232 27.26 0.57 -6.35
C ARG A 232 26.94 1.91 -7.02
N PRO A 233 27.81 2.95 -6.92
CA PRO A 233 27.57 4.23 -7.60
C PRO A 233 27.54 4.11 -9.14
N HIS A 234 28.13 3.06 -9.72
CA HIS A 234 28.24 2.88 -11.17
C HIS A 234 27.10 2.08 -11.83
N SER A 235 26.34 1.26 -11.09
CA SER A 235 25.17 0.53 -11.64
C SER A 235 23.85 1.26 -11.35
N LEU A 236 22.81 1.00 -12.15
CA LEU A 236 21.44 1.47 -11.87
C LEU A 236 20.68 0.54 -10.92
N CYS A 237 21.18 -0.67 -10.69
CA CYS A 237 20.57 -1.68 -9.83
C CYS A 237 21.61 -2.55 -9.12
N VAL A 238 21.23 -3.12 -7.98
CA VAL A 238 21.95 -4.18 -7.28
C VAL A 238 21.30 -5.52 -7.63
N ASP A 239 21.95 -6.28 -8.51
CA ASP A 239 21.36 -7.51 -9.10
C ASP A 239 21.05 -8.58 -8.05
N ASP A 240 21.94 -8.77 -7.07
CA ASP A 240 21.74 -9.73 -5.98
C ASP A 240 20.42 -9.52 -5.22
N VAL A 241 20.05 -8.26 -4.99
CA VAL A 241 18.78 -7.91 -4.34
C VAL A 241 17.60 -8.28 -5.23
N ASN A 242 17.70 -8.01 -6.53
CA ASN A 242 16.65 -8.34 -7.49
C ASN A 242 16.51 -9.86 -7.69
N ILE A 243 17.60 -10.62 -7.70
CA ILE A 243 17.60 -12.10 -7.76
C ILE A 243 16.87 -12.67 -6.54
N ALA A 244 17.19 -12.18 -5.34
CA ALA A 244 16.55 -12.65 -4.12
C ALA A 244 15.04 -12.33 -4.09
N VAL A 245 14.65 -11.16 -4.61
CA VAL A 245 13.26 -10.72 -4.71
C VAL A 245 12.45 -11.50 -5.76
N LEU A 246 13.09 -11.89 -6.87
CA LEU A 246 12.46 -12.73 -7.91
C LEU A 246 11.96 -14.05 -7.34
N LEU A 247 12.76 -14.71 -6.51
CA LEU A 247 12.39 -15.97 -5.85
C LEU A 247 11.13 -15.81 -4.97
N MET A 248 11.02 -14.70 -4.25
CA MET A 248 9.81 -14.38 -3.48
C MET A 248 8.60 -14.15 -4.39
N ASN A 249 8.75 -13.41 -5.48
CA ASN A 249 7.66 -13.14 -6.42
C ASN A 249 7.11 -14.43 -7.03
N ASP A 250 7.97 -15.37 -7.43
CA ASP A 250 7.54 -16.64 -8.01
C ASP A 250 6.81 -17.52 -7.01
N LYS A 251 7.32 -17.61 -5.78
CA LYS A 251 6.63 -18.32 -4.70
C LYS A 251 5.33 -17.63 -4.29
N LEU A 252 5.24 -16.30 -4.39
CA LEU A 252 4.03 -15.54 -4.10
C LEU A 252 2.93 -15.80 -5.15
N LYS A 253 3.28 -15.90 -6.43
CA LYS A 253 2.35 -16.33 -7.49
C LYS A 253 1.78 -17.71 -7.17
N ALA A 254 2.63 -18.67 -6.80
CA ALA A 254 2.22 -20.01 -6.41
C ALA A 254 1.29 -20.00 -5.17
N LEU A 255 1.60 -19.18 -4.16
CA LEU A 255 0.76 -19.00 -2.98
C LEU A 255 -0.62 -18.43 -3.35
N VAL A 256 -0.70 -17.42 -4.22
CA VAL A 256 -1.97 -16.85 -4.68
C VAL A 256 -2.82 -17.91 -5.40
N ALA A 257 -2.20 -18.73 -6.26
CA ALA A 257 -2.88 -19.86 -6.90
C ALA A 257 -3.39 -20.89 -5.87
N GLU A 258 -2.57 -21.23 -4.87
CA GLU A 258 -2.95 -22.12 -3.76
C GLU A 258 -4.18 -21.60 -3.00
N LEU A 259 -4.17 -20.31 -2.62
CA LEU A 259 -5.26 -19.66 -1.89
C LEU A 259 -6.56 -19.65 -2.70
N ASN A 260 -6.51 -19.40 -4.01
CA ASN A 260 -7.68 -19.44 -4.88
C ASN A 260 -8.26 -20.86 -5.03
N ARG A 261 -7.42 -21.90 -5.05
CA ARG A 261 -7.92 -23.29 -5.07
C ARG A 261 -8.61 -23.67 -3.77
N LYS A 262 -8.05 -23.26 -2.62
CA LYS A 262 -8.54 -23.60 -1.28
C LYS A 262 -9.78 -22.82 -0.85
N ASN A 263 -9.98 -21.60 -1.36
CA ASN A 263 -11.04 -20.70 -0.92
C ASN A 263 -11.92 -20.29 -2.11
N ARG A 264 -12.89 -21.14 -2.46
CA ARG A 264 -13.72 -20.98 -3.67
C ARG A 264 -14.65 -19.78 -3.64
N ASP A 265 -14.96 -19.26 -2.45
CA ASP A 265 -15.80 -18.07 -2.25
C ASP A 265 -14.98 -16.76 -2.27
N ALA A 266 -13.66 -16.82 -2.45
CA ALA A 266 -12.76 -15.67 -2.48
C ALA A 266 -11.93 -15.61 -3.78
N LYS A 267 -11.47 -14.41 -4.12
CA LYS A 267 -10.54 -14.14 -5.20
C LYS A 267 -9.32 -13.38 -4.69
N PHE A 268 -8.17 -14.01 -4.82
CA PHE A 268 -6.86 -13.42 -4.66
C PHE A 268 -6.28 -13.10 -6.04
N THR A 269 -5.87 -11.85 -6.26
CA THR A 269 -5.31 -11.39 -7.52
C THR A 269 -3.88 -10.94 -7.31
N TYR A 270 -2.93 -11.60 -7.98
CA TYR A 270 -1.53 -11.19 -7.98
C TYR A 270 -1.31 -10.04 -8.96
N ILE A 271 -0.57 -9.00 -8.54
CA ILE A 271 -0.14 -7.89 -9.40
C ILE A 271 1.37 -7.93 -9.58
N ASN A 272 1.83 -8.02 -10.83
CA ASN A 272 3.24 -8.04 -11.19
C ASN A 272 3.83 -6.62 -11.23
N LEU A 273 4.22 -6.08 -10.08
CA LEU A 273 4.86 -4.75 -10.02
C LEU A 273 6.17 -4.69 -10.80
N GLN A 274 6.97 -5.76 -10.77
CA GLN A 274 8.23 -5.81 -11.52
C GLN A 274 8.01 -5.64 -13.02
N GLY A 275 7.03 -6.33 -13.59
CA GLY A 275 6.68 -6.20 -15.01
C GLY A 275 6.20 -4.80 -15.38
N MET A 276 5.51 -4.10 -14.47
CA MET A 276 5.07 -2.72 -14.69
C MET A 276 6.23 -1.72 -14.72
N VAL A 277 7.30 -1.99 -13.97
CA VAL A 277 8.51 -1.14 -13.93
C VAL A 277 9.40 -1.36 -15.15
N ILE A 278 9.38 -2.54 -15.78
CA ILE A 278 10.23 -2.85 -16.94
C ILE A 278 9.53 -2.48 -18.27
N GLY A 279 8.22 -2.23 -18.25
CA GLY A 279 7.43 -1.86 -19.43
C GLY A 279 7.83 -0.50 -20.04
N PRO A 280 7.42 -0.21 -21.29
CA PRO A 280 7.78 1.01 -21.99
C PRO A 280 7.40 2.25 -21.18
N HIS A 281 8.40 3.07 -20.91
CA HIS A 281 8.26 4.33 -20.20
C HIS A 281 7.87 5.42 -21.19
N ASN A 282 6.60 5.86 -21.18
CA ASN A 282 6.12 6.98 -21.99
C ASN A 282 6.79 8.31 -21.58
N GLY A 283 8.05 8.50 -21.95
CA GLY A 283 8.83 9.72 -21.68
C GLY A 283 9.41 9.85 -20.27
N LEU A 284 9.45 8.77 -19.48
CA LEU A 284 10.10 8.75 -18.14
C LEU A 284 11.52 8.18 -18.23
N PHE A 285 12.50 8.91 -17.69
CA PHE A 285 13.89 8.48 -17.60
C PHE A 285 14.26 8.11 -16.16
N LEU A 286 14.83 6.92 -15.96
CA LEU A 286 15.38 6.51 -14.67
C LEU A 286 16.73 7.20 -14.46
N THR A 287 16.91 7.84 -13.31
CA THR A 287 18.17 8.50 -12.94
C THR A 287 18.68 7.98 -11.60
N LYS A 288 19.97 8.17 -11.32
CA LYS A 288 20.60 7.88 -10.02
C LYS A 288 20.39 9.00 -8.99
N LEU A 289 19.57 10.00 -9.31
CA LEU A 289 19.29 11.14 -8.46
C LEU A 289 17.83 11.12 -8.04
N ASN A 290 17.54 11.53 -6.80
CA ASN A 290 16.15 11.75 -6.40
C ASN A 290 15.66 13.06 -7.06
N CYS A 291 14.41 13.07 -7.52
CA CYS A 291 13.78 14.28 -8.03
C CYS A 291 13.87 15.43 -7.03
N SER A 292 13.84 15.14 -5.72
CA SER A 292 14.00 16.15 -4.69
C SER A 292 15.36 16.86 -4.70
N LYS A 293 16.47 16.27 -5.17
CA LYS A 293 17.73 17.00 -5.41
C LYS A 293 17.77 17.66 -6.79
N ILE A 294 17.07 17.11 -7.78
CA ILE A 294 16.98 17.68 -9.13
C ILE A 294 16.17 18.98 -9.14
N PHE A 295 15.13 19.08 -8.31
CA PHE A 295 14.26 20.27 -8.20
C PHE A 295 14.63 21.23 -7.06
N TYR A 296 15.80 21.08 -6.42
CA TYR A 296 16.34 22.16 -5.57
C TYR A 296 16.81 23.30 -6.47
N TRP A 297 15.93 24.30 -6.64
CA TRP A 297 16.27 25.61 -7.17
C TRP A 297 17.38 26.21 -6.29
N PRO A 298 18.48 26.74 -6.87
CA PRO A 298 19.54 27.39 -6.11
C PRO A 298 18.99 28.73 -5.62
N GLY A 299 18.47 28.78 -4.39
CA GLY A 299 17.81 30.00 -3.93
C GLY A 299 17.65 30.17 -2.43
N HIS A 300 17.79 29.13 -1.60
CA HIS A 300 17.74 29.30 -0.15
C HIS A 300 18.65 28.27 0.54
N ALA A 301 19.89 28.69 0.76
CA ALA A 301 20.74 28.26 1.87
C ALA A 301 20.56 29.24 3.02
#